data_AF-R5I5F5-F1
#
_entry.id   AF-R5I5F5-F1
#
_cell.length_a   1.000
_cell.length_b   1.000
_cell.length_c   1.000
_cell.angle_alpha   90.00
_cell.angle_beta   90.00
_cell.angle_gamma   90.00
#
_symmetry.space_group_name_H-M   'P 1'
#
loop_
_entity.id
_entity.type
_entity.pdbx_description
1 polymer ?
#
loop_
_entity_poly.entity_id
_entity_poly.type
_entity_poly.pdbx_seq_one_letter_code
_entity_poly.pdbx_strand_id
1 'polypeptide(L)'
;MNLRGKKTMLLILAAAAVSGLSAPAASAGQAGAAEESVKEARRLNPTSAELILSDGHCMTVDFYAPDIFRLFRDDNGGIVRNPEAEPHADILVQNPRKGVYYTIEEADGSWNLSTGVISVSFDKEYGTMSVKDLRSGGSGGPRCRDRQPCT
;
A
#
# COMPACT_ATOMS: atom_id res chain seq x y z
N MET A 1 50.04 -28.05 11.16
CA MET A 1 51.16 -27.45 11.92
C MET A 1 51.04 -25.95 11.87
N ASN A 2 50.74 -25.30 13.01
CA ASN A 2 50.66 -23.85 13.14
C ASN A 2 52.07 -23.27 13.26
N LEU A 3 52.44 -22.30 12.41
CA LEU A 3 53.68 -21.54 12.56
C LEU A 3 53.40 -20.12 13.07
N ARG A 4 54.26 -19.74 14.01
CA ARG A 4 54.17 -18.68 14.99
C ARG A 4 55.04 -17.50 14.55
N GLY A 5 54.44 -16.30 14.47
CA GLY A 5 55.02 -14.99 14.80
C GLY A 5 56.15 -14.39 13.95
N LYS A 6 56.02 -13.09 13.63
CA LYS A 6 57.09 -12.07 13.71
C LYS A 6 56.49 -10.66 13.73
N LYS A 7 57.07 -9.79 14.57
CA LYS A 7 56.62 -8.45 14.97
C LYS A 7 57.32 -7.34 14.16
N THR A 8 56.62 -6.20 14.00
CA THR A 8 57.11 -4.80 13.80
C THR A 8 57.79 -4.48 12.45
N MET A 9 57.64 -3.33 11.77
CA MET A 9 57.36 -1.95 12.18
C MET A 9 57.00 -1.05 10.94
N LEU A 10 55.98 -0.19 11.07
CA LEU A 10 55.83 1.25 10.68
C LEU A 10 56.53 1.80 9.40
N LEU A 11 56.06 2.77 8.57
CA LEU A 11 54.98 3.76 8.43
C LEU A 11 55.12 4.28 6.96
N ILE A 12 54.07 4.55 6.18
CA ILE A 12 54.01 5.73 5.27
C ILE A 12 52.55 6.16 5.08
N LEU A 13 52.35 7.45 5.33
CA LEU A 13 51.16 8.29 5.24
C LEU A 13 50.77 8.57 3.76
N ALA A 14 49.49 8.42 3.39
CA ALA A 14 48.93 9.14 2.25
C ALA A 14 47.41 9.32 2.41
N ALA A 15 46.97 10.54 2.11
CA ALA A 15 45.68 11.14 2.39
C ALA A 15 44.53 10.67 1.48
N ALA A 16 43.32 10.64 2.05
CA ALA A 16 42.13 11.33 1.52
C ALA A 16 40.94 11.05 2.47
N ALA A 17 40.65 11.99 3.36
CA ALA A 17 39.39 11.99 4.09
C ALA A 17 38.28 12.46 3.14
N VAL A 18 37.62 11.52 2.46
CA VAL A 18 36.30 11.76 1.88
C VAL A 18 35.27 11.38 2.93
N SER A 19 34.86 12.38 3.72
CA SER A 19 33.66 12.28 4.53
C SER A 19 32.45 12.25 3.58
N GLY A 20 32.15 11.06 3.06
CA GLY A 20 30.84 10.80 2.48
C GLY A 20 29.83 10.84 3.62
N LEU A 21 28.99 11.89 3.65
CA LEU A 21 27.73 11.83 4.37
C LEU A 21 26.93 10.67 3.75
N SER A 22 26.99 9.50 4.38
CA SER A 22 25.96 8.50 4.17
C SER A 22 24.70 9.06 4.81
N ALA A 23 23.82 9.62 3.98
CA ALA A 23 22.44 9.82 4.38
C ALA A 23 21.90 8.47 4.88
N PRO A 24 21.14 8.43 5.99
CA PRO A 24 20.38 7.23 6.27
C PRO A 24 19.45 7.04 5.08
N ALA A 25 19.65 5.97 4.32
CA ALA A 25 18.58 5.45 3.50
C ALA A 25 17.45 5.19 4.50
N ALA A 26 16.40 6.02 4.43
CA ALA A 26 15.16 5.72 5.09
C ALA A 26 14.81 4.31 4.63
N SER A 27 14.97 3.34 5.53
CA SER A 27 14.30 2.07 5.39
C SER A 27 12.84 2.45 5.40
N ALA A 28 12.26 2.65 4.21
CA ALA A 28 10.83 2.55 4.02
C ALA A 28 10.51 1.20 4.64
N GLY A 29 9.93 1.23 5.84
CA GLY A 29 9.51 0.03 6.51
C GLY A 29 8.73 -0.74 5.48
N GLN A 30 9.23 -1.91 5.12
CA GLN A 30 8.34 -2.96 4.68
C GLN A 30 7.47 -3.19 5.91
N ALA A 31 6.37 -2.44 6.00
CA ALA A 31 5.21 -2.88 6.72
C ALA A 31 4.92 -4.23 6.06
N GLY A 32 5.35 -5.30 6.72
CA GLY A 32 4.99 -6.63 6.33
C GLY A 32 3.48 -6.58 6.25
N ALA A 33 2.93 -6.69 5.04
CA ALA A 33 1.57 -7.14 4.91
C ALA A 33 1.60 -8.51 5.57
N ALA A 34 1.21 -8.58 6.84
CA ALA A 34 0.93 -9.85 7.46
C ALA A 34 -0.09 -10.50 6.54
N GLU A 35 0.29 -11.67 5.99
CA GLU A 35 -0.57 -12.50 5.15
C GLU A 35 -1.72 -12.98 6.04
N GLU A 36 -2.71 -12.11 6.19
CA GLU A 36 -3.91 -12.35 6.97
C GLU A 36 -5.04 -12.62 6.01
N SER A 37 -5.56 -13.84 6.11
CA SER A 37 -6.72 -14.25 5.34
C SER A 37 -7.92 -13.35 5.63
N VAL A 38 -8.66 -12.99 4.57
CA VAL A 38 -9.88 -12.18 4.67
C VAL A 38 -11.06 -13.12 4.86
N LYS A 39 -11.61 -13.14 6.08
CA LYS A 39 -12.70 -14.05 6.45
C LYS A 39 -14.03 -13.60 5.88
N GLU A 40 -14.31 -12.31 5.91
CA GLU A 40 -15.61 -11.75 5.56
C GLU A 40 -15.45 -10.38 4.92
N ALA A 41 -16.30 -10.06 3.94
CA ALA A 41 -16.54 -8.69 3.52
C ALA A 41 -18.03 -8.37 3.66
N ARG A 42 -18.34 -7.26 4.32
CA ARG A 42 -19.72 -6.82 4.55
C ARG A 42 -19.90 -5.34 4.32
N ARG A 43 -21.15 -4.94 4.05
CA ARG A 43 -21.52 -3.54 3.91
C ARG A 43 -21.60 -2.88 5.28
N LEU A 44 -20.78 -1.85 5.49
CA LEU A 44 -20.81 -1.02 6.71
C LEU A 44 -21.80 0.14 6.54
N ASN A 45 -21.76 0.81 5.38
CA ASN A 45 -22.68 1.91 5.04
C ASN A 45 -22.86 1.98 3.50
N PRO A 46 -23.68 2.89 2.94
CA PRO A 46 -23.93 2.95 1.50
C PRO A 46 -22.68 3.15 0.61
N THR A 47 -21.58 3.70 1.16
CA THR A 47 -20.34 3.97 0.43
C THR A 47 -19.12 3.24 0.98
N SER A 48 -19.24 2.46 2.05
CA SER A 48 -18.09 1.81 2.70
C SER A 48 -18.36 0.35 3.05
N ALA A 49 -17.38 -0.50 2.77
CA ALA A 49 -17.34 -1.90 3.16
C ALA A 49 -16.31 -2.13 4.27
N GLU A 50 -16.57 -3.14 5.08
CA GLU A 50 -15.66 -3.63 6.10
C GLU A 50 -15.22 -5.05 5.73
N LEU A 51 -13.92 -5.31 5.82
CA LEU A 51 -13.29 -6.60 5.66
C LEU A 51 -12.78 -7.07 7.03
N ILE A 52 -13.18 -8.26 7.43
CA ILE A 52 -12.75 -8.88 8.69
C ILE A 52 -11.57 -9.80 8.40
N LEU A 53 -10.43 -9.51 9.02
CA LEU A 53 -9.21 -10.30 8.89
C LEU A 53 -9.21 -11.49 9.85
N SER A 54 -8.32 -12.45 9.60
CA SER A 54 -8.31 -13.71 10.33
C SER A 54 -7.99 -13.59 11.81
N ASP A 55 -7.22 -12.57 12.17
CA ASP A 55 -6.79 -12.21 13.53
C ASP A 55 -7.80 -11.33 14.27
N GLY A 56 -8.90 -10.95 13.61
CA GLY A 56 -9.98 -10.14 14.18
C GLY A 56 -9.83 -8.64 13.92
N HIS A 57 -8.75 -8.18 13.28
CA HIS A 57 -8.67 -6.79 12.84
C HIS A 57 -9.63 -6.50 11.68
N CYS A 58 -9.96 -5.23 11.53
CA CYS A 58 -10.83 -4.75 10.46
C CYS A 58 -10.05 -3.88 9.48
N MET A 59 -10.38 -4.05 8.20
CA MET A 59 -9.97 -3.14 7.13
C MET A 59 -11.21 -2.52 6.50
N THR A 60 -11.22 -1.20 6.33
CA THR A 60 -12.34 -0.47 5.75
C THR A 60 -12.00 0.05 4.37
N VAL A 61 -12.88 -0.20 3.41
CA VAL A 61 -12.83 0.38 2.05
C VAL A 61 -13.95 1.42 1.94
N ASP A 62 -13.60 2.68 1.73
CA ASP A 62 -14.55 3.80 1.65
C ASP A 62 -14.46 4.47 0.28
N PHE A 63 -15.55 4.41 -0.51
CA PHE A 63 -15.62 4.99 -1.84
C PHE A 63 -16.01 6.47 -1.79
N TYR A 64 -15.19 7.32 -2.42
CA TYR A 64 -15.40 8.76 -2.57
C TYR A 64 -15.99 9.11 -3.94
N ALA A 65 -15.65 8.31 -4.94
CA ALA A 65 -16.16 8.40 -6.31
C ALA A 65 -16.10 7.01 -6.95
N PRO A 66 -16.68 6.79 -8.15
CA PRO A 66 -16.64 5.48 -8.80
C PRO A 66 -15.23 4.90 -8.99
N ASP A 67 -14.20 5.73 -9.11
CA ASP A 67 -12.79 5.34 -9.31
C ASP A 67 -11.84 5.83 -8.19
N ILE A 68 -12.39 6.40 -7.11
CA ILE A 68 -11.61 6.90 -5.95
C ILE A 68 -12.12 6.21 -4.69
N PHE A 69 -11.22 5.52 -4.01
CA PHE A 69 -11.49 4.89 -2.72
C PHE A 69 -10.33 5.09 -1.75
N ARG A 70 -10.63 4.94 -0.47
CA ARG A 70 -9.66 4.90 0.62
C ARG A 70 -9.68 3.53 1.25
N LEU A 71 -8.49 2.95 1.45
CA LEU A 71 -8.28 1.77 2.27
C LEU A 71 -7.75 2.21 3.64
N PHE A 72 -8.33 1.70 4.70
CA PHE A 72 -7.86 1.94 6.07
C PHE A 72 -7.74 0.62 6.81
N ARG A 73 -6.56 0.33 7.35
CA ARG A 73 -6.26 -0.85 8.16
C ARG A 73 -5.74 -0.34 9.50
N ASP A 74 -6.38 -0.75 10.60
CA ASP A 74 -5.98 -0.38 11.95
C ASP A 74 -5.46 -1.61 12.70
N ASP A 75 -4.17 -1.90 12.53
CA ASP A 75 -3.49 -3.05 13.14
C ASP A 75 -3.18 -2.88 14.62
N ASN A 76 -3.34 -1.66 15.16
CA ASN A 76 -3.03 -1.37 16.55
C ASN A 76 -4.27 -1.25 17.44
N GLY A 77 -5.47 -1.19 16.86
CA GLY A 77 -6.74 -1.16 17.58
C GLY A 77 -6.78 -0.07 18.66
N GLY A 78 -7.26 1.13 18.32
CA GLY A 78 -7.39 2.20 19.31
C GLY A 78 -8.37 3.30 18.90
N ILE A 79 -8.75 4.16 19.85
CA ILE A 79 -9.52 5.36 19.55
C ILE A 79 -8.72 6.17 18.52
N VAL A 80 -9.36 6.51 17.39
CA VAL A 80 -8.83 7.42 16.37
C VAL A 80 -8.17 8.60 17.08
N ARG A 81 -6.85 8.66 17.00
CA ARG A 81 -6.07 9.76 17.58
C ARG A 81 -6.17 10.92 16.60
N ASN A 82 -6.47 12.11 17.10
CA ASN A 82 -6.36 13.29 16.25
C ASN A 82 -4.89 13.47 15.86
N PRO A 83 -4.58 13.66 14.56
CA PRO A 83 -3.27 14.15 14.16
C PRO A 83 -3.08 15.57 14.71
N GLU A 84 -2.05 15.78 15.52
CA GLU A 84 -1.63 17.13 15.92
C GLU A 84 -0.71 17.69 14.83
N ALA A 85 -1.08 18.83 14.25
CA ALA A 85 -0.28 19.56 13.27
C ALA A 85 -0.18 21.02 13.68
N GLU A 86 1.05 21.51 13.87
CA GLU A 86 1.35 22.93 14.01
C GLU A 86 2.17 23.39 12.79
N PRO A 87 1.67 24.32 11.96
CA PRO A 87 0.34 24.95 11.98
C PRO A 87 -0.78 24.03 11.47
N HIS A 88 -2.03 24.38 11.81
CA HIS A 88 -3.24 23.66 11.39
C HIS A 88 -3.29 23.54 9.86
N ALA A 89 -3.18 22.33 9.35
CA ALA A 89 -3.39 22.03 7.94
C ALA A 89 -4.87 21.73 7.70
N ASP A 90 -5.55 22.52 6.87
CA ASP A 90 -6.87 22.17 6.36
C ASP A 90 -6.74 21.00 5.36
N ILE A 91 -6.91 19.76 5.84
CA ILE A 91 -6.82 18.55 5.00
C ILE A 91 -8.12 18.32 4.20
N LEU A 92 -9.19 19.08 4.47
CA LEU A 92 -10.53 18.84 3.92
C LEU A 92 -10.98 19.97 2.99
N VAL A 93 -10.85 19.72 1.68
CA VAL A 93 -11.53 20.47 0.62
C VAL A 93 -13.04 20.31 0.75
N GLN A 94 -13.81 21.35 0.38
CA GLN A 94 -15.27 21.31 0.44
C GLN A 94 -15.85 20.24 -0.51
N ASN A 95 -16.64 19.32 0.06
CA ASN A 95 -17.40 18.25 -0.61
C ASN A 95 -16.60 17.34 -1.59
N PRO A 96 -15.67 16.51 -1.09
CA PRO A 96 -14.85 15.63 -1.93
C PRO A 96 -15.65 14.45 -2.54
N ARG A 97 -16.85 14.16 -2.03
CA ARG A 97 -17.62 12.98 -2.41
C ARG A 97 -18.49 13.24 -3.64
N LYS A 98 -18.41 12.32 -4.59
CA LYS A 98 -19.36 12.16 -5.70
C LYS A 98 -20.30 10.99 -5.36
N GLY A 99 -21.52 11.01 -5.89
CA GLY A 99 -22.45 9.88 -5.73
C GLY A 99 -21.82 8.60 -6.28
N VAL A 100 -21.72 7.58 -5.44
CA VAL A 100 -21.12 6.29 -5.78
C VAL A 100 -21.96 5.17 -5.19
N TYR A 101 -22.11 4.11 -5.98
CA TYR A 101 -22.70 2.84 -5.57
C TYR A 101 -21.67 1.76 -5.81
N TYR A 102 -21.67 0.74 -4.95
CA TYR A 102 -20.80 -0.40 -5.08
C TYR A 102 -21.55 -1.70 -4.78
N THR A 103 -20.98 -2.83 -5.15
CA THR A 103 -21.45 -4.19 -4.79
C THR A 103 -20.35 -4.93 -4.05
N ILE A 104 -20.72 -5.98 -3.32
CA ILE A 104 -19.80 -6.92 -2.69
C ILE A 104 -20.17 -8.30 -3.23
N GLU A 105 -19.19 -8.99 -3.82
CA GLU A 105 -19.38 -10.32 -4.39
C GLU A 105 -18.25 -11.23 -3.94
N GLU A 106 -18.61 -12.45 -3.54
CA GLU A 106 -17.65 -13.51 -3.28
C GLU A 106 -17.52 -14.37 -4.53
N ALA A 107 -16.34 -14.39 -5.14
CA ALA A 107 -16.07 -15.16 -6.35
C ALA A 107 -14.58 -15.46 -6.48
N ASP A 108 -14.24 -16.62 -7.07
CA ASP A 108 -12.87 -16.99 -7.42
C ASP A 108 -11.87 -16.87 -6.26
N GLY A 109 -12.29 -17.30 -5.06
CA GLY A 109 -11.45 -17.25 -3.86
C GLY A 109 -11.19 -15.83 -3.33
N SER A 110 -11.94 -14.83 -3.79
CA SER A 110 -11.75 -13.42 -3.44
C SER A 110 -13.05 -12.73 -3.05
N TRP A 111 -12.91 -11.66 -2.25
CA TRP A 111 -13.95 -10.66 -2.03
C TRP A 111 -13.79 -9.53 -3.03
N ASN A 112 -14.81 -9.27 -3.85
CA ASN A 112 -14.79 -8.27 -4.92
C ASN A 112 -15.72 -7.11 -4.57
N LEU A 113 -15.14 -5.92 -4.44
CA LEU A 113 -15.85 -4.67 -4.17
C LEU A 113 -15.87 -3.86 -5.48
N SER A 114 -17.01 -3.86 -6.15
CA SER A 114 -17.11 -3.33 -7.52
C SER A 114 -17.97 -2.08 -7.59
N THR A 115 -17.49 -1.07 -8.32
CA THR A 115 -18.30 0.05 -8.80
C THR A 115 -18.64 -0.17 -10.28
N GLY A 116 -19.28 0.81 -10.92
CA GLY A 116 -19.48 0.76 -12.37
C GLY A 116 -18.20 0.86 -13.21
N VAL A 117 -17.04 1.20 -12.62
CA VAL A 117 -15.79 1.46 -13.37
C VAL A 117 -14.55 0.76 -12.85
N ILE A 118 -14.53 0.33 -11.58
CA ILE A 118 -13.43 -0.48 -11.03
C ILE A 118 -13.96 -1.66 -10.24
N SER A 119 -13.14 -2.71 -10.12
CA SER A 119 -13.31 -3.77 -9.14
C SER A 119 -12.07 -3.85 -8.27
N VAL A 120 -12.24 -3.73 -6.95
CA VAL A 120 -11.20 -3.90 -5.95
C VAL A 120 -11.37 -5.29 -5.35
N SER A 121 -10.42 -6.18 -5.59
CA SER A 121 -10.48 -7.58 -5.19
C SER A 121 -9.49 -7.86 -4.07
N PHE A 122 -9.91 -8.67 -3.10
CA PHE A 122 -9.10 -9.12 -1.98
C PHE A 122 -9.08 -10.65 -1.96
N ASP A 123 -7.89 -11.22 -2.16
CA ASP A 123 -7.69 -12.66 -2.05
C ASP A 123 -7.97 -13.12 -0.62
N LYS A 124 -8.78 -14.17 -0.46
CA LYS A 124 -9.20 -14.64 0.86
C LYS A 124 -8.10 -15.34 1.63
N GLU A 125 -7.13 -15.96 0.96
CA GLU A 125 -6.05 -16.72 1.58
C GLU A 125 -4.89 -15.80 1.94
N TYR A 126 -4.45 -14.98 0.98
CA TYR A 126 -3.23 -14.16 1.09
C TYR A 126 -3.50 -12.71 1.49
N GLY A 127 -4.75 -12.26 1.51
CA GLY A 127 -5.10 -10.86 1.80
C GLY A 127 -4.60 -9.86 0.77
N THR A 128 -4.12 -10.33 -0.38
CA THR A 128 -3.57 -9.48 -1.44
C THR A 128 -4.68 -8.70 -2.12
N MET A 129 -4.48 -7.38 -2.24
CA MET A 129 -5.39 -6.48 -2.94
C MET A 129 -4.99 -6.33 -4.42
N SER A 130 -5.97 -6.44 -5.32
CA SER A 130 -5.82 -6.05 -6.73
C SER A 130 -6.92 -5.06 -7.15
N VAL A 131 -6.60 -4.20 -8.11
CA VAL A 131 -7.56 -3.22 -8.66
C VAL A 131 -7.62 -3.40 -10.17
N LYS A 132 -8.83 -3.68 -10.67
CA LYS A 132 -9.10 -3.84 -12.10
C LYS A 132 -9.95 -2.69 -12.60
N ASP A 133 -9.52 -2.07 -13.69
CA ASP A 133 -10.36 -1.13 -14.45
C ASP A 133 -11.38 -1.91 -15.29
N LEU A 134 -12.66 -1.62 -15.09
CA LEU A 134 -13.78 -2.25 -15.79
C LEU A 134 -14.16 -1.50 -17.09
N ARG A 135 -13.66 -0.27 -17.28
CA ARG A 135 -13.84 0.49 -18.52
C ARG A 135 -13.07 -0.14 -19.68
N SER A 136 -11.94 -0.76 -19.36
CA SER A 136 -11.08 -1.45 -20.31
C SER A 136 -11.48 -2.93 -20.52
N GLY A 137 -12.78 -3.24 -20.55
CA GLY A 137 -13.35 -4.60 -20.64
C GLY A 137 -12.96 -5.48 -21.84
N GLY A 138 -11.83 -5.23 -22.52
CA GLY A 138 -11.15 -6.16 -23.40
C GLY A 138 -9.68 -6.22 -23.02
N SER A 139 -9.18 -7.43 -22.75
CA SER A 139 -7.77 -7.79 -22.59
C SER A 139 -6.80 -6.88 -23.35
N GLY A 140 -6.25 -5.90 -22.65
CA GLY A 140 -5.16 -5.07 -23.13
C GLY A 140 -4.22 -4.86 -21.96
N GLY A 141 -3.11 -5.60 -21.95
CA GLY A 141 -1.94 -5.24 -21.14
C GLY A 141 -1.52 -3.80 -21.42
N PRO A 142 -0.57 -3.23 -20.66
CA PRO A 142 -0.14 -1.86 -20.85
C PRO A 142 0.22 -1.63 -22.32
N ARG A 143 -0.66 -0.94 -23.06
CA ARG A 143 -0.34 -0.45 -24.38
C ARG A 143 0.61 0.70 -24.15
N CYS A 144 1.90 0.39 -24.13
CA CYS A 144 2.96 1.34 -24.38
C CYS A 144 2.57 2.06 -25.67
N ARG A 145 2.01 3.27 -25.53
CA ARG A 145 1.68 4.15 -26.64
C ARG A 145 3.01 4.54 -27.26
N ASP A 146 3.33 3.89 -28.37
CA ASP A 146 4.31 4.24 -29.39
C ASP A 146 5.51 5.05 -28.88
N ARG A 147 6.58 4.34 -28.48
CA ARG A 147 7.93 4.90 -28.63
C ARG A 147 8.22 5.01 -30.12
N GLN A 148 7.80 6.10 -30.74
CA GLN A 148 8.45 6.56 -31.96
C GLN A 148 9.81 7.12 -31.54
N PRO A 149 10.95 6.57 -32.03
CA PRO A 149 12.22 7.24 -31.86
C PRO A 149 12.18 8.55 -32.65
N CYS A 150 12.42 9.66 -31.95
CA CYS A 150 12.70 10.93 -32.62
C CYS A 150 13.99 10.73 -33.44
N THR A 151 13.88 10.83 -34.77
CA THR A 151 15.01 11.04 -35.68
C THR A 151 15.32 12.52 -35.76
#